data_AF-A0A9P0CHM2-F1
#
_entry.id   AF-A0A9P0CHM2-F1
#
_cell.length_a   1.000
_cell.length_b   1.000
_cell.length_c   1.000
_cell.angle_alpha   90.00
_cell.angle_beta   90.00
_cell.angle_gamma   90.00
#
_symmetry.space_group_name_H-M   'P 1'
#
loop_
_entity.id
_entity.type
_entity.pdbx_description
1 polymer ?
#
loop_
_entity_poly.entity_id
_entity_poly.type
_entity_poly.pdbx_seq_one_letter_code
_entity_poly.pdbx_strand_id
1 'polypeptide(L)'
;MCDDDIRKKIEKECACADYQPPCLSLFDRLAIPKGERVLGVYKCHAYHMSKPRVELIKSRLQELYSMTPEETERYFQEALEKARKLALRRKLRRKLRAEFLRRRRKAQEDCAYKFAYKLLVKSMRFAARNPVPPLVCVRLRNLSDIVLEQFCDLRNINHPEREDPDKTGLFMMTIADWFAIAIEIIYYAVQYKKNKELEELERQEERDQMKDKSESTDELVIQTTEPIPDLDCK
;
A
#
# COMPACT_ATOMS: atom_id res chain seq x y z
N MET A 1 45.90 45.92 -28.25
CA MET A 1 45.21 46.87 -27.35
C MET A 1 45.64 46.53 -25.95
N CYS A 2 46.37 47.44 -25.32
CA CYS A 2 47.22 47.19 -24.16
C CYS A 2 46.39 47.04 -22.89
N ASP A 3 46.80 46.13 -22.00
CA ASP A 3 46.19 45.91 -20.68
C ASP A 3 46.17 47.18 -19.80
N ASP A 4 47.02 48.17 -20.12
CA ASP A 4 47.06 49.48 -19.47
C ASP A 4 45.82 50.36 -19.77
N ASP A 5 45.17 50.19 -20.93
CA ASP A 5 43.96 50.94 -21.28
C ASP A 5 42.71 50.39 -20.56
N ILE A 6 42.73 49.10 -20.21
CA ILE A 6 41.68 48.44 -19.43
C ILE A 6 41.81 48.86 -17.95
N ARG A 7 43.03 48.88 -17.41
CA ARG A 7 43.28 49.38 -16.05
C ARG A 7 42.90 50.85 -15.87
N LYS A 8 43.25 51.72 -16.82
CA LYS A 8 42.86 53.14 -16.77
C LYS A 8 41.36 53.37 -16.90
N LYS A 9 40.62 52.47 -17.55
CA LYS A 9 39.13 52.50 -17.58
C LYS A 9 38.54 52.08 -16.25
N ILE A 10 39.05 51.02 -15.63
CA ILE A 10 38.59 50.54 -14.31
C ILE A 10 38.91 51.58 -13.22
N GLU A 11 40.07 52.22 -13.27
CA GLU A 11 40.44 53.29 -12.33
C GLU A 11 39.61 54.58 -12.50
N LYS A 12 39.14 54.87 -13.73
CA LYS A 12 38.24 56.01 -13.99
C LYS A 12 36.80 55.77 -13.53
N GLU A 13 36.33 54.52 -13.55
CA GLU A 13 34.98 54.16 -13.07
C GLU A 13 34.90 54.07 -11.54
N CYS A 14 36.04 53.92 -10.84
CA CYS A 14 36.10 53.96 -9.37
C CYS A 14 36.23 55.39 -8.77
N ALA A 15 36.19 56.45 -9.58
CA ALA A 15 36.33 57.83 -9.12
C ALA A 15 35.01 58.46 -8.61
N CYS A 16 34.03 57.65 -8.21
CA CYS A 16 32.86 58.13 -7.47
C CYS A 16 33.20 58.14 -5.99
N ALA A 17 33.62 59.32 -5.52
CA ALA A 17 33.86 59.71 -4.12
C ALA A 17 33.30 58.75 -3.07
N ASP A 18 34.20 58.26 -2.21
CA ASP A 18 33.91 57.56 -0.96
C ASP A 18 32.98 58.39 -0.06
N TYR A 19 31.67 58.30 -0.27
CA TYR A 19 30.70 58.68 0.73
C TYR A 19 30.70 57.56 1.78
N GLN A 20 31.63 57.65 2.73
CA GLN A 20 31.51 56.88 3.97
C GLN A 20 30.36 57.49 4.77
N PRO A 21 29.22 56.78 4.93
CA PRO A 21 28.14 57.30 5.74
C PRO A 21 28.69 57.52 7.16
N PRO A 22 28.25 58.58 7.86
CA PRO A 22 28.68 58.84 9.22
C PRO A 22 28.48 57.56 10.05
N CYS A 23 29.46 57.23 10.89
CA CYS A 23 29.42 56.08 11.77
C CYS A 23 28.32 56.26 12.82
N LEU A 24 27.09 55.92 12.42
CA LEU A 24 25.91 55.93 13.26
C LEU A 24 26.11 54.99 14.44
N SER A 25 25.80 55.47 15.65
CA SER A 25 25.78 54.61 16.83
C SER A 25 24.76 53.47 16.65
N LEU A 26 24.88 52.39 17.43
CA LEU A 26 23.88 51.32 17.41
C LEU A 26 22.47 51.87 17.70
N PHE A 27 22.38 52.88 18.57
CA PHE A 27 21.13 53.56 18.90
C PHE A 27 20.56 54.29 17.68
N ASP A 28 21.38 55.01 16.92
CA ASP A 28 20.92 55.71 15.72
C ASP A 28 20.45 54.73 14.63
N ARG A 29 21.13 53.58 14.48
CA ARG A 29 20.70 52.53 13.55
C ARG A 29 19.36 51.89 13.95
N LEU A 30 19.11 51.73 15.24
CA LEU A 30 17.83 51.20 15.75
C LEU A 30 16.72 52.25 15.74
N ALA A 31 17.07 53.53 15.79
CA ALA A 31 16.13 54.65 15.70
C ALA A 31 15.56 54.82 14.29
N ILE A 32 16.25 54.35 13.24
CA ILE A 32 15.73 54.32 11.87
C ILE A 32 14.68 53.20 11.75
N PRO A 33 13.38 53.54 11.57
CA PRO A 33 12.35 52.54 11.47
C PRO A 33 12.46 51.81 10.13
N LYS A 34 12.36 50.47 10.16
CA LYS A 34 12.28 49.66 8.94
C LYS A 34 11.03 50.03 8.13
N GLY A 35 11.16 50.07 6.80
CA GLY A 35 10.04 50.41 5.89
C GLY A 35 8.78 49.57 6.15
N GLU A 36 8.92 48.28 6.44
CA GLU A 36 7.81 47.39 6.79
C GLU A 36 7.03 47.84 8.03
N ARG A 37 7.73 48.36 9.05
CA ARG A 37 7.11 48.86 10.28
C ARG A 37 6.39 50.18 10.02
N VAL A 38 6.99 51.07 9.24
CA VAL A 38 6.35 52.34 8.84
C VAL A 38 5.08 52.06 8.01
N LEU A 39 5.13 51.08 7.11
CA LEU A 39 3.98 50.64 6.32
C LEU A 39 2.88 50.05 7.22
N GLY A 40 3.25 49.26 8.22
CA GLY A 40 2.33 48.74 9.23
C GLY A 40 1.65 49.84 10.03
N VAL A 41 2.39 50.85 10.48
CA VAL A 41 1.86 52.02 11.20
C VAL A 41 0.88 52.82 10.31
N TYR A 42 1.23 53.05 9.05
CA TYR A 42 0.34 53.71 8.10
C TYR A 42 -0.96 52.94 7.87
N LYS A 43 -0.88 51.61 7.67
CA LYS A 43 -2.08 50.79 7.43
C LYS A 43 -2.98 50.66 8.68
N CYS A 44 -2.39 50.45 9.84
CA CYS A 44 -3.12 50.07 11.05
C CYS A 44 -3.41 51.22 12.01
N HIS A 45 -2.71 52.35 11.90
CA HIS A 45 -2.79 53.45 12.87
C HIS A 45 -2.87 54.84 12.24
N ALA A 46 -3.01 54.96 10.92
CA ALA A 46 -3.12 56.28 10.27
C ALA A 46 -4.30 57.12 10.78
N TYR A 47 -5.41 56.50 11.19
CA TYR A 47 -6.59 57.20 11.71
C TYR A 47 -6.39 57.86 13.08
N HIS A 48 -5.37 57.44 13.84
CA HIS A 48 -5.00 58.05 15.13
C HIS A 48 -4.12 59.29 14.96
N MET A 49 -3.62 59.55 13.75
CA MET A 49 -2.66 60.63 13.48
C MET A 49 -3.34 61.81 12.79
N SER A 50 -2.79 63.01 13.03
CA SER A 50 -3.21 64.22 12.31
C SER A 50 -2.96 64.06 10.80
N LYS A 51 -3.88 64.56 9.96
CA LYS A 51 -3.76 64.57 8.49
C LYS A 51 -2.36 64.92 7.94
N PRO A 52 -1.68 66.00 8.39
CA PRO A 52 -0.34 66.34 7.88
C PRO A 52 0.73 65.27 8.17
N ARG A 53 0.62 64.53 9.29
CA ARG A 53 1.55 63.44 9.61
C ARG A 53 1.32 62.21 8.74
N VAL A 54 0.07 61.92 8.41
CA VAL A 54 -0.30 60.80 7.53
C VAL A 54 0.23 61.03 6.12
N GLU A 55 0.14 62.27 5.62
CA GLU A 55 0.69 62.67 4.32
C GLU A 55 2.21 62.56 4.28
N LEU A 56 2.90 62.98 5.35
CA LEU A 56 4.35 62.83 5.48
C LEU A 56 4.79 61.35 5.51
N ILE A 57 4.05 60.51 6.24
CA ILE A 57 4.32 59.07 6.27
C ILE A 57 4.07 58.45 4.90
N LYS A 58 3.01 58.89 4.20
CA LYS A 58 2.66 58.44 2.86
C LYS A 58 3.74 58.80 1.83
N SER A 59 4.21 60.05 1.81
CA SER A 59 5.29 60.47 0.91
C SER A 59 6.58 59.72 1.20
N ARG A 60 6.93 59.56 2.48
CA ARG A 60 8.13 58.81 2.88
C ARG A 60 8.05 57.33 2.51
N LEU A 61 6.88 56.72 2.62
CA LEU A 61 6.64 55.36 2.13
C LEU A 61 6.71 55.27 0.61
N GLN A 62 6.20 56.27 -0.11
CA GLN A 62 6.34 56.32 -1.57
C GLN A 62 7.80 56.39 -1.99
N GLU A 63 8.64 57.18 -1.30
CA GLU A 63 10.09 57.24 -1.55
C GLU A 63 10.81 55.92 -1.18
N LEU A 64 10.43 55.29 -0.06
CA LEU A 64 11.05 54.05 0.41
C LEU A 64 10.74 52.85 -0.49
N TYR A 65 9.57 52.84 -1.13
CA TYR A 65 9.09 51.76 -1.97
C TYR A 65 9.07 52.12 -3.46
N SER A 66 9.47 53.34 -3.84
CA SER A 66 9.70 53.71 -5.23
C SER A 66 10.96 52.98 -5.69
N MET A 67 10.74 51.87 -6.39
CA MET A 67 11.79 51.14 -7.08
C MET A 67 11.89 51.66 -8.51
N THR A 68 13.11 51.74 -9.02
CA THR A 68 13.32 51.87 -10.46
C THR A 68 12.89 50.58 -11.17
N PRO A 69 12.55 50.62 -12.48
CA PRO A 69 12.16 49.41 -13.22
C PRO A 69 13.23 48.32 -13.16
N GLU A 70 14.52 48.68 -13.20
CA GLU A 70 15.64 47.74 -13.11
C GLU A 70 15.74 47.06 -11.73
N GLU A 71 15.55 47.80 -10.64
CA GLU A 71 15.53 47.25 -9.27
C GLU A 71 14.33 46.32 -9.06
N THR A 72 13.19 46.66 -9.67
CA THR A 72 11.96 45.87 -9.61
C THR A 72 12.15 44.51 -10.27
N GLU A 73 12.79 44.47 -11.44
CA GLU A 73 13.12 43.22 -12.13
C GLU A 73 14.05 42.33 -11.30
N ARG A 74 15.12 42.90 -10.72
CA ARG A 74 16.04 42.17 -9.84
C ARG A 74 15.33 41.59 -8.63
N TYR A 75 14.45 42.37 -7.99
CA TYR A 75 13.66 41.90 -6.86
C TYR A 75 12.79 40.69 -7.21
N PHE A 76 12.07 40.74 -8.33
CA PHE A 76 11.21 39.62 -8.74
C PHE A 76 12.01 38.39 -9.17
N GLN A 77 13.17 38.58 -9.80
CA GLN A 77 14.09 37.49 -10.09
C GLN A 77 14.58 36.80 -8.81
N GLU A 78 15.03 37.55 -7.81
CA GLU A 78 15.42 36.99 -6.51
C GLU A 78 14.27 36.28 -5.79
N ALA A 79 13.07 36.86 -5.84
CA ALA A 79 11.88 36.27 -5.23
C ALA A 79 11.54 34.93 -5.88
N LEU A 80 11.61 34.86 -7.22
CA LEU A 80 11.42 33.63 -7.98
C LEU A 80 12.48 32.58 -7.65
N GLU A 81 13.75 32.97 -7.55
CA GLU A 81 14.82 32.05 -7.15
C GLU A 81 14.63 31.50 -5.73
N LYS A 82 14.28 32.37 -4.77
CA LYS A 82 13.97 31.97 -3.39
C LYS A 82 12.80 30.99 -3.37
N ALA A 83 11.74 31.26 -4.13
CA ALA A 83 10.59 30.37 -4.27
C ALA A 83 10.98 29.00 -4.87
N ARG A 84 11.79 28.98 -5.94
CA ARG A 84 12.29 27.75 -6.57
C ARG A 84 13.15 26.92 -5.62
N LYS A 85 14.08 27.54 -4.90
CA LYS A 85 14.92 26.87 -3.88
C LYS A 85 14.06 26.25 -2.78
N LEU A 86 13.03 26.95 -2.33
CA LEU A 86 12.12 26.47 -1.29
C LEU A 86 11.22 25.32 -1.77
N ALA A 87 10.74 25.38 -3.02
CA ALA A 87 10.00 24.29 -3.65
C ALA A 87 10.86 23.01 -3.79
N LEU A 88 12.12 23.15 -4.20
CA LEU A 88 13.06 22.03 -4.31
C LEU A 88 13.30 21.37 -2.94
N ARG A 89 13.54 22.17 -1.90
CA ARG A 89 13.67 21.69 -0.51
C ARG A 89 12.43 20.93 -0.05
N ARG A 90 11.22 21.42 -0.35
CA ARG A 90 9.96 20.74 -0.02
C ARG A 90 9.85 19.39 -0.74
N LYS A 91 10.18 19.34 -2.03
CA LYS A 91 10.15 18.09 -2.83
C LYS A 91 11.13 17.06 -2.28
N LEU A 92 12.36 17.48 -1.96
CA LEU A 92 13.38 16.62 -1.37
C LEU A 92 12.92 16.07 -0.02
N ARG A 93 12.40 16.92 0.88
CA ARG A 93 11.89 16.50 2.19
C ARG A 93 10.77 15.47 2.07
N ARG A 94 9.86 15.63 1.09
CA ARG A 94 8.79 14.64 0.82
C ARG A 94 9.36 13.30 0.37
N LYS A 95 10.34 13.30 -0.54
CA LYS A 95 11.01 12.07 -1.00
C LYS A 95 11.71 11.34 0.15
N LEU A 96 12.52 12.04 0.95
CA LEU A 96 13.20 11.42 2.09
C LEU A 96 12.22 10.84 3.12
N ARG A 97 11.11 11.53 3.40
CA ARG A 97 10.07 10.99 4.29
C ARG A 97 9.46 9.70 3.75
N ALA A 98 9.16 9.65 2.46
CA ALA A 98 8.61 8.45 1.83
C ALA A 98 9.61 7.28 1.89
N GLU A 99 10.88 7.52 1.60
CA GLU A 99 11.92 6.48 1.72
C GLU A 99 12.12 6.01 3.16
N PHE A 100 12.16 6.93 4.12
CA PHE A 100 12.29 6.59 5.54
C PHE A 100 11.12 5.70 6.00
N LEU A 101 9.88 6.06 5.65
CA LEU A 101 8.70 5.26 5.98
C LEU A 101 8.76 3.87 5.34
N ARG A 102 9.19 3.78 4.08
CA ARG A 102 9.36 2.50 3.38
C ARG A 102 10.39 1.61 4.07
N ARG A 103 11.55 2.16 4.45
CA ARG A 103 12.59 1.42 5.19
C ARG A 103 12.10 0.97 6.56
N ARG A 104 11.37 1.84 7.28
CA ARG A 104 10.80 1.52 8.58
C ARG A 104 9.78 0.38 8.49
N ARG A 105 8.90 0.39 7.48
CA ARG A 105 7.94 -0.70 7.25
C ARG A 105 8.64 -2.03 6.99
N LYS A 106 9.63 -2.05 6.09
CA LYS A 106 10.43 -3.26 5.84
C LYS A 106 11.10 -3.80 7.11
N ALA A 107 11.70 -2.92 7.91
CA ALA A 107 12.32 -3.35 9.17
C ALA A 107 11.30 -3.90 10.18
N GLN A 108 10.08 -3.34 10.21
CA GLN A 108 8.99 -3.86 11.05
C GLN A 108 8.49 -5.22 10.55
N GLU A 109 8.34 -5.39 9.23
CA GLU A 109 7.99 -6.67 8.61
C GLU A 109 9.03 -7.74 8.95
N ASP A 110 10.32 -7.45 8.75
CA ASP A 110 11.42 -8.38 9.07
C ASP A 110 11.43 -8.77 10.56
N CYS A 111 11.14 -7.82 11.44
CA CYS A 111 11.03 -8.07 12.89
C CYS A 111 9.82 -8.96 13.20
N ALA A 112 8.67 -8.67 12.59
CA ALA A 112 7.45 -9.46 12.75
C ALA A 112 7.65 -10.90 12.26
N TYR A 113 8.28 -11.10 11.10
CA TYR A 113 8.60 -12.43 10.58
C TYR A 113 9.51 -13.21 11.54
N LYS A 114 10.57 -12.58 12.06
CA LYS A 114 11.46 -13.21 13.04
C LYS A 114 10.72 -13.57 14.33
N PHE A 115 9.81 -12.72 14.79
CA PHE A 115 8.99 -12.99 15.96
C PHE A 115 8.03 -14.16 15.72
N ALA A 116 7.30 -14.14 14.62
CA ALA A 116 6.38 -15.20 14.22
C ALA A 116 7.11 -16.54 14.08
N TYR A 117 8.28 -16.55 13.43
CA TYR A 117 9.12 -17.75 13.32
C TYR A 117 9.54 -18.29 14.69
N LYS A 118 10.01 -17.42 15.60
CA LYS A 118 10.37 -17.82 16.97
C LYS A 118 9.17 -18.38 17.73
N LEU A 119 7.98 -17.79 17.57
CA LEU A 119 6.76 -18.25 18.20
C LEU A 119 6.33 -19.62 17.66
N LEU A 120 6.40 -19.82 16.34
CA LEU A 120 6.11 -21.11 15.69
C LEU A 120 7.09 -22.19 16.15
N VAL A 121 8.39 -21.92 16.16
CA VAL A 121 9.38 -22.89 16.65
C VAL A 121 9.14 -23.23 18.12
N LYS A 122 8.82 -22.25 18.96
CA LYS A 122 8.50 -22.50 20.38
C LYS A 122 7.22 -23.32 20.57
N SER A 123 6.15 -22.99 19.82
CA SER A 123 4.88 -23.74 19.90
C SER A 123 5.03 -25.17 19.39
N MET A 124 5.74 -25.38 18.28
CA MET A 124 6.04 -26.73 17.78
C MET A 124 6.89 -27.53 18.77
N ARG A 125 7.92 -26.93 19.38
CA ARG A 125 8.70 -27.59 20.45
C ARG A 125 7.85 -27.90 21.68
N PHE A 126 6.90 -27.03 22.03
CA PHE A 126 5.99 -27.25 23.14
C PHE A 126 5.03 -28.40 22.85
N ALA A 127 4.45 -28.45 21.65
CA ALA A 127 3.58 -29.52 21.19
C ALA A 127 4.33 -30.87 21.10
N ALA A 128 5.58 -30.87 20.64
CA ALA A 128 6.40 -32.08 20.60
C ALA A 128 6.72 -32.63 22.00
N ARG A 129 6.84 -31.75 23.02
CA ARG A 129 7.11 -32.16 24.41
C ARG A 129 5.84 -32.58 25.15
N ASN A 130 4.69 -32.02 24.77
CA ASN A 130 3.40 -32.34 25.34
C ASN A 130 2.53 -32.91 24.22
N PRO A 131 2.71 -34.19 23.85
CA PRO A 131 1.87 -34.82 22.84
C PRO A 131 0.43 -34.76 23.35
N VAL A 132 -0.35 -33.84 22.79
CA VAL A 132 -1.79 -33.81 23.00
C VAL A 132 -2.32 -35.11 22.40
N PRO A 133 -3.19 -35.87 23.09
CA PRO A 133 -3.86 -36.99 22.45
C PRO A 133 -4.48 -36.46 21.15
N PRO A 134 -4.37 -37.19 20.03
CA PRO A 134 -4.84 -36.70 18.74
C PRO A 134 -6.26 -36.16 18.93
N LEU A 135 -6.51 -34.93 18.46
CA LEU A 135 -7.87 -34.39 18.40
C LEU A 135 -8.61 -35.21 17.36
N VAL A 136 -9.07 -36.39 17.78
CA VAL A 136 -9.85 -37.29 16.94
C VAL A 136 -11.16 -36.57 16.70
N CYS A 137 -11.46 -36.25 15.44
CA CYS A 137 -12.77 -35.69 15.10
C CYS A 137 -13.84 -36.66 15.61
N VAL A 138 -14.99 -36.14 16.06
CA VAL A 138 -16.05 -36.99 16.65
C VAL A 138 -16.40 -38.18 15.75
N ARG A 139 -16.35 -37.98 14.43
CA ARG A 139 -16.53 -39.04 13.43
C ARG A 139 -15.45 -40.12 13.48
N LEU A 140 -14.17 -39.77 13.50
CA LEU A 140 -13.07 -40.75 13.63
C LEU A 140 -13.16 -41.48 14.97
N ARG A 141 -13.61 -40.80 16.03
CA ARG A 141 -13.80 -41.42 17.35
C ARG A 141 -14.90 -42.47 17.28
N ASN A 142 -16.06 -42.13 16.71
CA ASN A 142 -17.14 -43.09 16.51
C ASN A 142 -16.72 -44.27 15.62
N LEU A 143 -15.94 -44.00 14.57
CA LEU A 143 -15.47 -45.06 13.67
C LEU A 143 -14.43 -45.97 14.35
N SER A 144 -13.56 -45.39 15.17
CA SER A 144 -12.65 -46.14 16.04
C SER A 144 -13.41 -46.96 17.08
N ASP A 145 -14.47 -46.43 17.68
CA ASP A 145 -15.33 -47.17 18.64
C ASP A 145 -15.99 -48.38 17.98
N ILE A 146 -16.50 -48.23 16.75
CA ILE A 146 -17.06 -49.35 15.97
C ILE A 146 -15.99 -50.41 15.70
N VAL A 147 -14.79 -50.00 15.26
CA VAL A 147 -13.69 -50.94 14.99
C VAL A 147 -13.22 -51.63 16.27
N LEU A 148 -13.18 -50.89 17.38
CA LEU A 148 -12.80 -51.40 18.69
C LEU A 148 -13.79 -52.43 19.20
N GLU A 149 -15.10 -52.17 19.05
CA GLU A 149 -16.18 -53.12 19.35
C GLU A 149 -15.97 -54.44 18.59
N GLN A 150 -15.68 -54.37 17.28
CA GLN A 150 -15.40 -55.57 16.48
C GLN A 150 -14.15 -56.32 16.95
N PHE A 151 -13.08 -55.62 17.35
CA PHE A 151 -11.89 -56.27 17.89
C PHE A 151 -12.14 -56.91 19.26
N CYS A 152 -12.94 -56.29 20.10
CA CYS A 152 -13.37 -56.81 21.39
C CYS A 152 -14.21 -58.08 21.22
N ASP A 153 -15.17 -58.07 20.29
CA ASP A 153 -16.00 -59.22 19.94
C ASP A 153 -15.15 -60.39 19.43
N LEU A 154 -14.23 -60.13 18.49
CA LEU A 154 -13.34 -61.17 17.94
C LEU A 154 -12.43 -61.82 18.99
N ARG A 155 -12.10 -61.09 20.06
CA ARG A 155 -11.20 -61.56 21.12
C ARG A 155 -11.95 -61.97 22.39
N ASN A 156 -13.27 -61.83 22.44
CA ASN A 156 -14.11 -61.99 23.64
C ASN A 156 -13.55 -61.21 24.85
N ILE A 157 -13.15 -59.95 24.65
CA ILE A 157 -12.65 -59.07 25.70
C ILE A 157 -13.70 -57.99 25.99
N ASN A 158 -13.86 -57.62 27.27
CA ASN A 158 -14.73 -56.51 27.65
C ASN A 158 -14.30 -55.21 26.97
N HIS A 159 -15.28 -54.42 26.52
CA HIS A 159 -15.03 -53.14 25.87
C HIS A 159 -14.32 -52.17 26.83
N PRO A 160 -13.13 -51.66 26.49
CA PRO A 160 -12.37 -50.80 27.40
C PRO A 160 -12.92 -49.36 27.38
N GLU A 161 -13.10 -48.76 28.56
CA GLU A 161 -13.56 -47.38 28.68
C GLU A 161 -12.43 -46.38 28.38
N ARG A 162 -12.73 -45.36 27.55
CA ARG A 162 -11.74 -44.38 27.09
C ARG A 162 -11.28 -43.39 28.17
N GLU A 163 -12.03 -43.22 29.25
CA GLU A 163 -11.71 -42.28 30.33
C GLU A 163 -10.61 -42.82 31.25
N ASP A 164 -10.63 -44.13 31.57
CA ASP A 164 -9.62 -44.81 32.38
C ASP A 164 -9.22 -46.17 31.77
N PRO A 165 -8.41 -46.19 30.69
CA PRO A 165 -8.06 -47.43 30.02
C PRO A 165 -6.95 -48.23 30.73
N ASP A 166 -7.17 -49.52 30.90
CA ASP A 166 -6.11 -50.49 31.22
C ASP A 166 -5.03 -50.50 30.12
N LYS A 167 -3.81 -50.96 30.44
CA LYS A 167 -2.68 -51.02 29.47
C LYS A 167 -3.04 -51.78 28.17
N THR A 168 -3.81 -52.86 28.30
CA THR A 168 -4.31 -53.64 27.15
C THR A 168 -5.41 -52.87 26.40
N GLY A 169 -6.29 -52.18 27.13
CA GLY A 169 -7.31 -51.30 26.54
C GLY A 169 -6.68 -50.18 25.72
N LEU A 170 -5.63 -49.54 26.23
CA LEU A 170 -4.87 -48.50 25.53
C LEU A 170 -4.25 -49.02 24.22
N PHE A 171 -3.72 -50.24 24.24
CA PHE A 171 -3.17 -50.87 23.04
C PHE A 171 -4.25 -51.15 21.99
N MET A 172 -5.40 -51.70 22.41
CA MET A 172 -6.51 -51.97 21.49
C MET A 172 -7.14 -50.69 20.94
N MET A 173 -7.28 -49.66 21.78
CA MET A 173 -7.75 -48.33 21.36
C MET A 173 -6.83 -47.70 20.33
N THR A 174 -5.51 -47.75 20.55
CA THR A 174 -4.56 -47.20 19.58
C THR A 174 -4.69 -47.91 18.25
N ILE A 175 -4.70 -49.25 18.23
CA ILE A 175 -4.91 -50.02 16.99
C ILE A 175 -6.22 -49.62 16.30
N ALA A 176 -7.32 -49.52 17.03
CA ALA A 176 -8.61 -49.11 16.47
C ALA A 176 -8.56 -47.70 15.87
N ASP A 177 -7.88 -46.76 16.52
CA ASP A 177 -7.66 -45.40 16.00
C ASP A 177 -6.84 -45.43 14.68
N TRP A 178 -5.79 -46.26 14.60
CA TRP A 178 -5.00 -46.41 13.36
C TRP A 178 -5.84 -46.99 12.22
N PHE A 179 -6.67 -48.00 12.49
CA PHE A 179 -7.59 -48.56 11.49
C PHE A 179 -8.64 -47.54 11.07
N ALA A 180 -9.16 -46.74 12.01
CA ALA A 180 -10.14 -45.71 11.68
C ALA A 180 -9.58 -44.66 10.72
N ILE A 181 -8.34 -44.23 10.95
CA ILE A 181 -7.63 -43.32 10.04
C ILE A 181 -7.44 -43.97 8.67
N ALA A 182 -7.04 -45.24 8.61
CA ALA A 182 -6.82 -45.94 7.35
C ALA A 182 -8.11 -46.09 6.53
N ILE A 183 -9.21 -46.48 7.18
CA ILE A 183 -10.54 -46.59 6.56
C ILE A 183 -10.97 -45.24 6.00
N GLU A 184 -10.79 -44.16 6.77
CA GLU A 184 -11.16 -42.83 6.35
C GLU A 184 -10.36 -42.36 5.11
N ILE A 185 -9.04 -42.58 5.10
CA ILE A 185 -8.18 -42.25 3.96
C ILE A 185 -8.63 -43.00 2.71
N ILE A 186 -8.90 -44.30 2.82
CA ILE A 186 -9.34 -45.13 1.71
C ILE A 186 -10.73 -44.67 1.22
N TYR A 187 -11.66 -44.43 2.14
CA TYR A 187 -13.01 -43.96 1.81
C TYR A 187 -12.96 -42.65 1.03
N TYR A 188 -12.16 -41.67 1.48
CA TYR A 188 -12.00 -40.41 0.76
C TYR A 188 -11.34 -40.59 -0.60
N ALA A 189 -10.32 -41.43 -0.71
CA ALA A 189 -9.68 -41.71 -1.99
C ALA A 189 -10.66 -42.32 -3.02
N VAL A 190 -11.54 -43.22 -2.56
CA VAL A 190 -12.58 -43.82 -3.41
C VAL A 190 -13.66 -42.79 -3.79
N GLN A 191 -14.16 -42.02 -2.82
CA GLN A 191 -15.18 -41.00 -3.09
C GLN A 191 -14.67 -39.91 -4.03
N TYR A 192 -13.41 -39.50 -3.87
CA TYR A 192 -12.79 -38.55 -4.78
C TYR A 192 -12.74 -39.07 -6.22
N LYS A 193 -12.37 -40.35 -6.42
CA LYS A 193 -12.38 -40.97 -7.75
C LYS A 193 -13.79 -41.02 -8.35
N LYS A 194 -14.79 -41.44 -7.57
CA LYS A 194 -16.19 -41.48 -8.02
C LYS A 194 -16.72 -40.12 -8.42
N ASN A 195 -16.43 -39.08 -7.64
CA ASN A 195 -16.85 -37.72 -7.95
C ASN A 195 -16.20 -37.21 -9.25
N LYS A 196 -14.93 -37.57 -9.47
CA LYS A 196 -14.23 -37.22 -10.71
C LYS A 196 -14.83 -37.95 -11.93
N GLU A 197 -15.14 -39.24 -11.79
CA GLU A 197 -15.82 -40.02 -12.83
C GLU A 197 -17.21 -39.45 -13.16
N LEU A 198 -17.96 -39.04 -12.13
CA LEU A 198 -19.27 -38.42 -12.29
C LEU A 198 -19.17 -37.08 -13.06
N GLU A 199 -18.21 -36.23 -12.72
CA GLU A 199 -17.98 -34.96 -13.40
C GLU A 199 -17.56 -35.15 -14.88
N GLU A 200 -16.83 -36.24 -15.18
CA GLU A 200 -16.46 -36.59 -16.54
C GLU A 200 -17.67 -37.08 -17.36
N LEU A 201 -18.59 -37.83 -16.73
CA LEU A 201 -19.85 -38.26 -17.34
C LEU A 201 -20.79 -37.08 -17.60
N GLU A 202 -20.99 -36.18 -16.63
CA GLU A 202 -21.81 -34.97 -16.80
C GLU A 202 -21.28 -34.12 -17.96
N ARG A 203 -19.96 -33.94 -18.08
CA ARG A 203 -19.34 -33.24 -19.22
C ARG A 203 -19.47 -33.97 -20.56
N GLN A 204 -19.65 -35.29 -20.56
CA GLN A 204 -19.94 -36.05 -21.78
C GLN A 204 -21.40 -35.87 -22.18
N GLU A 205 -22.33 -36.00 -21.24
CA GLU A 205 -23.76 -35.77 -21.46
C GLU A 205 -24.05 -34.35 -21.97
N GLU A 206 -23.39 -33.32 -21.43
CA GLU A 206 -23.49 -31.95 -21.95
C GLU A 206 -23.01 -31.82 -23.40
N ARG A 207 -21.93 -32.51 -23.76
CA ARG A 207 -21.38 -32.51 -25.12
C ARG A 207 -22.27 -33.25 -26.11
N ASP A 208 -22.84 -34.37 -25.68
CA ASP A 208 -23.74 -35.16 -26.51
C ASP A 208 -25.08 -34.43 -26.70
N GLN A 209 -25.62 -33.78 -25.65
CA GLN A 209 -26.79 -32.90 -25.78
C GLN A 209 -26.55 -31.69 -26.69
N MET A 210 -25.32 -31.14 -26.74
CA MET A 210 -24.98 -30.07 -27.69
C MET A 210 -24.89 -30.59 -29.14
N LYS A 211 -24.39 -31.82 -29.33
CA LYS A 211 -24.35 -32.46 -30.65
C LYS A 211 -25.73 -32.81 -31.18
N ASP A 212 -26.59 -33.40 -30.35
CA ASP A 212 -27.97 -33.72 -30.71
C ASP A 212 -28.76 -32.45 -31.09
N LYS A 213 -28.52 -31.33 -30.38
CA LYS A 213 -29.08 -30.03 -30.75
C LYS A 213 -28.54 -29.53 -32.08
N SER A 214 -27.22 -29.64 -32.35
CA SER A 214 -26.66 -29.21 -33.63
C SER A 214 -27.18 -30.04 -34.82
N GLU A 215 -27.26 -31.37 -34.69
CA GLU A 215 -27.77 -32.27 -35.74
C GLU A 215 -29.25 -32.02 -36.05
N SER A 216 -30.07 -31.71 -35.03
CA SER A 216 -31.48 -31.31 -35.22
C SER A 216 -31.65 -29.97 -35.96
N THR A 217 -30.65 -29.09 -35.91
CA THR A 217 -30.66 -27.81 -36.67
C THR A 217 -30.29 -28.02 -38.14
N ASP A 218 -29.39 -28.96 -38.44
CA ASP A 218 -28.93 -29.23 -39.80
C ASP A 218 -29.98 -30.00 -40.62
N GLU A 219 -30.78 -30.88 -40.00
CA GLU A 219 -31.92 -31.54 -40.68
C GLU A 219 -33.05 -30.57 -41.06
N LEU A 220 -33.24 -29.48 -40.32
CA LEU A 220 -34.25 -28.45 -40.61
C LEU A 220 -33.87 -27.51 -41.76
N VAL A 221 -32.58 -27.40 -42.12
CA VAL A 221 -32.11 -26.51 -43.20
C VAL A 221 -32.23 -27.18 -44.59
N ILE A 222 -32.26 -28.51 -44.67
CA ILE A 222 -32.33 -29.24 -45.95
C ILE A 222 -33.76 -29.25 -46.55
N GLN A 223 -34.81 -29.00 -45.76
CA GLN A 223 -36.20 -29.04 -46.24
C GLN A 223 -36.73 -27.73 -46.87
N THR A 224 -35.97 -26.63 -46.89
CA THR A 224 -36.47 -25.33 -47.41
C THR A 224 -35.81 -24.85 -48.71
N THR A 225 -35.61 -25.73 -49.69
CA THR A 225 -35.34 -25.29 -51.08
C THR A 225 -36.21 -26.06 -52.06
N GLU A 226 -37.46 -25.60 -52.23
CA GLU A 226 -38.23 -25.88 -53.45
C GLU A 226 -37.88 -24.81 -54.52
N PRO A 227 -37.71 -25.21 -55.79
CA PRO A 227 -37.31 -24.30 -56.87
C PRO A 227 -38.51 -23.47 -57.37
N ILE A 228 -38.26 -22.17 -57.59
CA ILE A 228 -39.22 -21.21 -58.14
C ILE A 228 -39.53 -21.59 -59.62
N PRO A 229 -40.79 -21.83 -60.01
CA PRO A 229 -41.13 -22.01 -61.42
C PRO A 229 -41.35 -20.66 -62.12
N ASP A 230 -40.82 -20.59 -63.34
CA ASP A 230 -40.88 -19.46 -64.26
C ASP A 230 -42.32 -18.98 -64.54
N LEU A 231 -42.53 -17.67 -64.46
CA LEU A 231 -43.75 -17.00 -64.89
C LEU A 231 -43.72 -16.79 -66.41
N ASP A 232 -44.51 -17.59 -67.13
CA ASP A 232 -44.83 -17.37 -68.53
C ASP A 232 -45.73 -16.13 -68.71
N CYS A 233 -45.29 -15.24 -69.61
CA CYS A 233 -46.09 -14.13 -70.14
C CYS A 233 -47.21 -14.66 -71.05
N LYS A 234 -48.46 -14.29 -70.76
CA LYS A 234 -49.49 -13.90 -71.73
C LYS A 234 -50.70 -13.26 -71.07
#